data_AF-A0A1N7IAU2-F1
#
_entry.id   AF-A0A1N7IAU2-F1
#
_cell.length_a   1.000
_cell.length_b   1.000
_cell.length_c   1.000
_cell.angle_alpha   90.00
_cell.angle_beta   90.00
_cell.angle_gamma   90.00
#
_symmetry.space_group_name_H-M   'P 1'
#
loop_
_entity.id
_entity.type
_entity.pdbx_description
1 polymer ?
#
loop_
_entity_poly.entity_id
_entity_poly.type
_entity_poly.pdbx_seq_one_letter_code
_entity_poly.pdbx_strand_id
1 'polypeptide(L)'
;MKNANEIKFLKNRSIVKFEGEDFLGEIGIDGRIFKALTLARISVGVISQQAIENGISILVQENDAEKAVACLIDEFEAERKSGKVSQIYSINNVSVIGFVAEDFNKVFAELARNNVFPLLLNQVAGENRVNIVVTSSQDEKTKNIIESEIFKKPKPVHLAIIGHGNVGKTLIEQVLESSEEIKRRKKIDLKVVAVANSKKIAFNKKGFDANWAEEVLTAEHPSSVQELINFSNENQLENLIVVDNTASKDFVKNYHALAENGFDLVSSNKIFNTLPIEEYRKLRYTLSKNNRRYLYETNVGAGLPLIDTIKLLHLSGENITRIKGVFSGTLSYVFNNFSLRNDKFSTIINEALEKGYTEPDPREDLSGNDVARKLLILARELDLINEFDDINIQNLVPESLLSVSKPEFLSRLEELDEEYQKIKENQEPDHVLRYVGDLHGDLQKDKGELDVKLISVPATSALGQLKGSDSIFEIYTESYGENPIVIMGAGAGAQVTARGVFGDILRVSETK
;
A
#
# COMPACT_ATOMS: atom_id res chain seq x y z
N MET A 1 -27.74 -16.17 -31.18
CA MET A 1 -26.86 -15.75 -30.07
C MET A 1 -25.68 -16.71 -29.98
N LYS A 2 -24.64 -16.49 -30.80
CA LYS A 2 -23.42 -17.31 -30.83
C LYS A 2 -22.25 -16.38 -31.14
N ASN A 3 -21.54 -15.99 -30.09
CA ASN A 3 -20.07 -15.98 -30.00
C ASN A 3 -19.73 -15.47 -28.60
N ALA A 4 -19.65 -16.42 -27.67
CA ALA A 4 -19.22 -16.23 -26.30
C ALA A 4 -17.76 -15.76 -26.30
N ASN A 5 -17.50 -14.57 -25.74
CA ASN A 5 -16.22 -14.10 -25.20
C ASN A 5 -14.97 -14.74 -25.83
N GLU A 6 -14.72 -14.46 -27.11
CA GLU A 6 -13.54 -14.96 -27.82
C GLU A 6 -12.37 -14.01 -27.56
N ILE A 7 -11.28 -14.52 -27.00
CA ILE A 7 -9.99 -13.81 -26.91
C ILE A 7 -9.03 -14.46 -27.90
N LYS A 8 -8.52 -13.67 -28.84
CA LYS A 8 -7.47 -14.06 -29.79
C LYS A 8 -6.16 -13.43 -29.39
N PHE A 9 -5.10 -14.21 -29.50
CA PHE A 9 -3.78 -13.78 -29.10
C PHE A 9 -2.76 -14.10 -30.19
N LEU A 10 -2.04 -13.06 -30.63
CA LEU A 10 -1.03 -13.17 -31.68
C LEU A 10 0.30 -12.65 -31.13
N LYS A 11 1.30 -13.54 -31.02
CA LYS A 11 2.68 -13.18 -30.66
C LYS A 11 3.55 -12.93 -31.90
N ASN A 12 4.78 -12.48 -31.66
CA ASN A 12 5.86 -12.32 -32.65
C ASN A 12 5.45 -11.37 -33.78
N ARG A 13 4.93 -10.20 -33.38
CA ARG A 13 4.48 -9.15 -34.28
C ARG A 13 5.39 -7.94 -34.15
N SER A 14 5.28 -7.05 -35.13
CA SER A 14 5.91 -5.73 -35.08
C SER A 14 4.93 -4.67 -35.56
N ILE A 15 5.02 -3.49 -34.95
CA ILE A 15 4.33 -2.30 -35.44
C ILE A 15 5.28 -1.59 -36.40
N VAL A 16 4.89 -1.42 -37.65
CA VAL A 16 5.53 -0.49 -38.58
C VAL A 16 4.81 0.83 -38.45
N LYS A 17 5.54 1.86 -38.02
CA LYS A 17 5.05 3.23 -37.91
C LYS A 17 5.51 4.03 -39.12
N PHE A 18 4.56 4.74 -39.71
CA PHE A 18 4.75 5.70 -40.78
C PHE A 18 4.21 7.04 -40.29
N GLU A 19 5.09 8.03 -40.15
CA GLU A 19 4.81 9.33 -39.54
C GLU A 19 5.16 10.47 -40.51
N GLY A 20 4.37 11.54 -40.49
CA GLY A 20 4.61 12.74 -41.27
C GLY A 20 3.70 13.90 -40.85
N GLU A 21 3.69 14.95 -41.66
CA GLU A 21 2.92 16.17 -41.40
C GLU A 21 1.86 16.37 -42.48
N ASP A 22 0.67 16.78 -42.07
CA ASP A 22 -0.42 17.24 -42.95
C ASP A 22 -0.81 16.25 -44.08
N PHE A 23 -0.95 14.95 -43.76
CA PHE A 23 -1.55 14.00 -44.73
C PHE A 23 -3.05 14.25 -44.98
N LEU A 24 -3.66 15.12 -44.18
CA LEU A 24 -5.07 15.50 -44.29
C LEU A 24 -5.38 16.07 -45.69
N GLY A 25 -6.15 15.32 -46.48
CA GLY A 25 -6.57 15.72 -47.84
C GLY A 25 -5.59 15.35 -48.96
N GLU A 26 -4.45 14.73 -48.65
CA GLU A 26 -3.52 14.20 -49.65
C GLU A 26 -4.06 12.87 -50.22
N ILE A 27 -4.21 12.81 -51.55
CA ILE A 27 -4.81 11.66 -52.21
C ILE A 27 -3.77 10.57 -52.43
N GLY A 28 -4.02 9.38 -51.85
CA GLY A 28 -3.34 8.16 -52.25
C GLY A 28 -2.14 7.73 -51.42
N ILE A 29 -1.82 8.43 -50.30
CA ILE A 29 -0.76 8.00 -49.36
C ILE A 29 -1.04 6.60 -48.83
N ASP A 30 -2.21 6.37 -48.22
CA ASP A 30 -2.57 5.03 -47.69
C ASP A 30 -2.55 3.96 -48.78
N GLY A 31 -3.07 4.29 -49.97
CA GLY A 31 -3.07 3.38 -51.12
C GLY A 31 -1.66 2.97 -51.54
N ARG A 32 -0.70 3.91 -51.53
CA ARG A 32 0.72 3.63 -51.84
C ARG A 32 1.38 2.79 -50.74
N ILE A 33 1.09 3.06 -49.47
CA ILE A 33 1.60 2.26 -48.35
C ILE A 33 1.17 0.79 -48.51
N PHE A 34 -0.13 0.53 -48.68
CA PHE A 34 -0.62 -0.84 -48.83
C PHE A 34 -0.17 -1.50 -50.14
N LYS A 35 -0.01 -0.72 -51.22
CA LYS A 35 0.54 -1.23 -52.48
C LYS A 35 1.99 -1.67 -52.34
N ALA A 36 2.84 -0.86 -51.71
CA ALA A 36 4.25 -1.19 -51.47
C ALA A 36 4.40 -2.45 -50.61
N LEU A 37 3.61 -2.57 -49.53
CA LEU A 37 3.59 -3.77 -48.70
C LEU A 37 3.09 -5.01 -49.45
N THR A 38 2.07 -4.85 -50.31
CA THR A 38 1.54 -5.93 -51.16
C THR A 38 2.59 -6.41 -52.17
N LEU A 39 3.29 -5.49 -52.84
CA LEU A 39 4.38 -5.81 -53.77
C LEU A 39 5.53 -6.54 -53.06
N ALA A 40 5.80 -6.17 -51.80
CA ALA A 40 6.76 -6.86 -50.94
C ALA A 40 6.24 -8.20 -50.39
N ARG A 41 5.00 -8.61 -50.68
CA ARG A 41 4.32 -9.82 -50.16
C ARG A 41 4.22 -9.86 -48.64
N ILE A 42 4.00 -8.71 -48.01
CA ILE A 42 3.89 -8.57 -46.56
C ILE A 42 2.43 -8.55 -46.16
N SER A 43 2.04 -9.46 -45.27
CA SER A 43 0.68 -9.49 -44.73
C SER A 43 0.52 -8.43 -43.65
N VAL A 44 -0.51 -7.61 -43.78
CA VAL A 44 -0.89 -6.59 -42.81
C VAL A 44 -1.99 -7.12 -41.88
N GLY A 45 -1.88 -6.82 -40.58
CA GLY A 45 -2.87 -7.11 -39.55
C GLY A 45 -3.62 -5.86 -39.07
N VAL A 46 -3.58 -5.61 -37.76
CA VAL A 46 -4.22 -4.44 -37.13
C VAL A 46 -3.65 -3.15 -37.72
N ILE A 47 -4.55 -2.23 -38.09
CA ILE A 47 -4.22 -0.89 -38.58
C ILE A 47 -4.80 0.12 -37.59
N SER A 48 -4.03 1.17 -37.29
CA SER A 48 -4.48 2.30 -36.49
C SER A 48 -3.92 3.59 -37.08
N GLN A 49 -4.79 4.56 -37.32
CA GLN A 49 -4.43 5.88 -37.83
C GLN A 49 -4.23 6.82 -36.65
N GLN A 50 -3.19 7.64 -36.70
CA GLN A 50 -2.92 8.64 -35.66
C GLN A 50 -3.93 9.79 -35.73
N ALA A 51 -4.08 10.52 -34.62
CA ALA A 51 -4.97 11.68 -34.57
C ALA A 51 -4.57 12.71 -35.65
N ILE A 52 -5.57 13.30 -36.31
CA ILE A 52 -5.40 14.33 -37.35
C ILE A 52 -4.66 13.80 -38.59
N GLU A 53 -4.69 12.48 -38.81
CA GLU A 53 -4.12 11.80 -39.99
C GLU A 53 -2.59 11.92 -40.15
N ASN A 54 -1.83 12.35 -39.14
CA ASN A 54 -0.36 12.55 -39.22
C ASN A 54 0.49 11.26 -39.29
N GLY A 55 -0.15 10.10 -39.43
CA GLY A 55 0.56 8.84 -39.52
C GLY A 55 -0.34 7.63 -39.44
N ILE A 56 0.24 6.49 -39.82
CA ILE A 56 -0.40 5.18 -39.77
C ILE A 56 0.52 4.18 -39.09
N SER A 57 -0.08 3.37 -38.23
CA SER A 57 0.58 2.25 -37.56
C SER A 57 0.00 0.95 -38.09
N ILE A 58 0.88 0.07 -38.54
CA ILE A 58 0.52 -1.16 -39.25
C ILE A 58 1.18 -2.34 -38.57
N LEU A 59 0.40 -3.34 -38.19
CA LEU A 59 0.93 -4.56 -37.61
C LEU A 59 1.36 -5.54 -38.72
N VAL A 60 2.58 -6.07 -38.61
CA VAL A 60 3.13 -7.11 -39.51
C VAL A 60 3.70 -8.28 -38.71
N GLN A 61 4.07 -9.37 -39.38
CA GLN A 61 4.92 -10.40 -38.77
C GLN A 61 6.28 -9.81 -38.44
N GLU A 62 6.87 -10.20 -37.31
CA GLU A 62 8.16 -9.64 -36.89
C GLU A 62 9.29 -9.86 -37.90
N ASN A 63 9.31 -11.04 -38.54
CA ASN A 63 10.28 -11.35 -39.60
C ASN A 63 10.12 -10.48 -40.87
N ASP A 64 8.96 -9.84 -41.05
CA ASP A 64 8.69 -8.96 -42.19
C ASP A 64 8.95 -7.48 -41.86
N ALA A 65 9.26 -7.14 -40.60
CA ALA A 65 9.32 -5.75 -40.13
C ALA A 65 10.39 -4.92 -40.85
N GLU A 66 11.63 -5.42 -40.92
CA GLU A 66 12.73 -4.72 -41.61
C GLU A 66 12.43 -4.55 -43.10
N LYS A 67 11.87 -5.58 -43.73
CA LYS A 67 11.47 -5.55 -45.14
C LYS A 67 10.35 -4.53 -45.39
N ALA A 68 9.38 -4.45 -44.48
CA ALA A 68 8.28 -3.48 -44.55
C ALA A 68 8.79 -2.05 -44.43
N VAL A 69 9.70 -1.78 -43.49
CA VAL A 69 10.32 -0.46 -43.32
C VAL A 69 11.11 -0.09 -44.58
N ALA A 70 11.95 -1.00 -45.09
CA ALA A 70 12.75 -0.75 -46.29
C ALA A 70 11.88 -0.42 -47.51
N CYS A 71 10.84 -1.21 -47.80
CA CYS A 71 10.01 -0.95 -48.97
C CYS A 71 9.20 0.35 -48.88
N LEU A 72 8.79 0.75 -47.67
CA LEU A 72 8.12 2.04 -47.45
C LEU A 72 9.09 3.21 -47.54
N ILE A 73 10.34 3.05 -47.11
CA ILE A 73 11.38 4.07 -47.31
C ILE A 73 11.64 4.28 -48.80
N ASP A 74 11.73 3.20 -49.57
CA ASP A 74 11.97 3.27 -51.02
C ASP A 74 10.77 3.91 -51.75
N GLU A 75 9.53 3.53 -51.41
CA GLU A 75 8.32 4.07 -52.05
C GLU A 75 8.11 5.56 -51.78
N PHE A 76 8.53 6.06 -50.61
CA PHE A 76 8.30 7.44 -50.14
C PHE A 76 9.58 8.28 -50.07
N GLU A 77 10.62 7.94 -50.83
CA GLU A 77 11.91 8.63 -50.80
C GLU A 77 11.77 10.15 -51.10
N ALA A 78 10.91 10.50 -52.05
CA ALA A 78 10.68 11.90 -52.44
C ALA A 78 10.01 12.69 -51.31
N GLU A 79 8.97 12.13 -50.70
CA GLU A 79 8.25 12.75 -49.59
C GLU A 79 9.14 12.90 -48.36
N ARG A 80 10.00 11.91 -48.08
CA ARG A 80 11.00 12.00 -47.02
C ARG A 80 12.01 13.12 -47.27
N LYS A 81 12.52 13.26 -48.50
CA LYS A 81 13.44 14.36 -48.87
C LYS A 81 12.77 15.73 -48.77
N SER A 82 11.48 15.81 -49.06
CA SER A 82 10.70 17.05 -48.93
C SER A 82 10.30 17.40 -47.49
N GLY A 83 10.50 16.49 -46.54
CA GLY A 83 10.10 16.65 -45.14
C GLY A 83 8.66 16.24 -44.82
N LYS A 84 7.82 15.93 -45.84
CA LYS A 84 6.43 15.49 -45.65
C LYS A 84 6.29 14.19 -44.85
N VAL A 85 7.19 13.23 -45.09
CA VAL A 85 7.28 11.99 -44.29
C VAL A 85 8.48 12.13 -43.38
N SER A 86 8.24 12.22 -42.07
CA SER A 86 9.26 12.47 -41.08
C SER A 86 10.02 11.20 -40.74
N GLN A 87 9.30 10.11 -40.45
CA GLN A 87 9.89 8.86 -39.99
C GLN A 87 9.13 7.61 -40.47
N ILE A 88 9.89 6.55 -40.69
CA ILE A 88 9.37 5.19 -40.93
C ILE A 88 10.27 4.25 -40.13
N TYR A 89 9.70 3.53 -39.17
CA TYR A 89 10.45 2.64 -38.28
C TYR A 89 9.55 1.51 -37.77
N SER A 90 10.16 0.47 -37.20
CA SER A 90 9.43 -0.62 -36.57
C SER A 90 9.63 -0.68 -35.05
N ILE A 91 8.59 -1.12 -34.34
CA ILE A 91 8.63 -1.50 -32.94
C ILE A 91 8.39 -3.01 -32.90
N ASN A 92 9.46 -3.75 -32.57
CA ASN A 92 9.48 -5.21 -32.55
C ASN A 92 9.05 -5.76 -31.19
N ASN A 93 8.98 -7.09 -31.04
CA ASN A 93 8.56 -7.76 -29.81
C ASN A 93 7.23 -7.25 -29.25
N VAL A 94 6.19 -7.24 -30.09
CA VAL A 94 4.83 -6.92 -29.64
C VAL A 94 3.87 -8.10 -29.82
N SER A 95 2.82 -8.09 -29.01
CA SER A 95 1.73 -9.06 -29.03
C SER A 95 0.40 -8.34 -29.20
N VAL A 96 -0.54 -8.97 -29.91
CA VAL A 96 -1.89 -8.45 -30.13
C VAL A 96 -2.90 -9.31 -29.40
N ILE A 97 -3.75 -8.65 -28.62
CA ILE A 97 -4.85 -9.28 -27.90
C ILE A 97 -6.15 -8.68 -28.44
N GLY A 98 -6.91 -9.50 -29.18
CA GLY A 98 -8.22 -9.15 -29.70
C GLY A 98 -9.30 -9.79 -28.84
N PHE A 99 -10.31 -9.04 -28.41
CA PHE A 99 -11.36 -9.52 -27.53
C PHE A 99 -12.69 -8.78 -27.73
N VAL A 100 -13.76 -9.31 -27.14
CA VAL A 100 -15.07 -8.65 -27.06
C VAL A 100 -15.34 -8.27 -25.62
N ALA A 101 -15.56 -6.98 -25.34
CA ALA A 101 -15.88 -6.49 -24.00
C ALA A 101 -16.96 -5.41 -24.05
N GLU A 102 -18.06 -5.62 -23.32
CA GLU A 102 -19.14 -4.64 -23.18
C GLU A 102 -18.67 -3.37 -22.47
N ASP A 103 -17.81 -3.52 -21.45
CA ASP A 103 -17.21 -2.41 -20.72
C ASP A 103 -15.68 -2.41 -20.89
N PHE A 104 -15.24 -1.89 -22.05
CA PHE A 104 -13.81 -1.70 -22.31
C PHE A 104 -13.16 -0.70 -21.34
N ASN A 105 -13.90 0.29 -20.84
CA ASN A 105 -13.35 1.29 -19.92
C ASN A 105 -12.88 0.64 -18.62
N LYS A 106 -13.62 -0.35 -18.11
CA LYS A 106 -13.20 -1.14 -16.95
C LYS A 106 -11.92 -1.93 -17.23
N VAL A 107 -11.85 -2.62 -18.38
CA VAL A 107 -10.64 -3.35 -18.79
C VAL A 107 -9.43 -2.42 -18.88
N PHE A 108 -9.61 -1.26 -19.51
CA PHE A 108 -8.54 -0.27 -19.66
C PHE A 108 -8.07 0.29 -18.31
N ALA A 109 -8.99 0.55 -17.38
CA ALA A 109 -8.64 0.96 -16.02
C ALA A 109 -7.81 -0.11 -15.28
N GLU A 110 -8.15 -1.39 -15.44
CA GLU A 110 -7.38 -2.49 -14.83
C GLU A 110 -5.99 -2.67 -15.45
N LEU A 111 -5.86 -2.46 -16.76
CA LEU A 111 -4.57 -2.43 -17.45
C LEU A 111 -3.69 -1.29 -16.94
N ALA A 112 -4.23 -0.07 -16.86
CA ALA A 112 -3.53 1.09 -16.33
C ALA A 112 -3.11 0.91 -14.87
N ARG A 113 -3.98 0.34 -14.03
CA ARG A 113 -3.67 -0.07 -12.64
C ARG A 113 -2.58 -1.15 -12.58
N ASN A 114 -2.23 -1.77 -13.68
CA ASN A 114 -1.17 -2.76 -13.75
C ASN A 114 0.06 -2.26 -14.52
N ASN A 115 0.14 -0.93 -14.76
CA ASN A 115 1.18 -0.28 -15.56
C ASN A 115 1.29 -0.86 -16.97
N VAL A 116 0.17 -1.34 -17.52
CA VAL A 116 0.06 -1.78 -18.91
C VAL A 116 -0.60 -0.67 -19.71
N PHE A 117 0.16 -0.09 -20.64
CA PHE A 117 -0.31 0.94 -21.55
C PHE A 117 -0.18 0.42 -22.98
N PRO A 118 -1.31 0.13 -23.67
CA PRO A 118 -1.27 -0.34 -25.05
C PRO A 118 -0.53 0.63 -25.97
N LEU A 119 0.34 0.08 -26.83
CA LEU A 119 1.02 0.82 -27.89
C LEU A 119 0.06 1.21 -29.01
N LEU A 120 -0.92 0.35 -29.29
CA LEU A 120 -2.04 0.61 -30.19
C LEU A 120 -3.33 0.10 -29.58
N LEU A 121 -4.40 0.85 -29.83
CA LEU A 121 -5.77 0.50 -29.52
C LEU A 121 -6.61 0.69 -30.78
N ASN A 122 -7.39 -0.32 -31.14
CA ASN A 122 -8.39 -0.24 -32.19
C ASN A 122 -9.70 -0.84 -31.65
N GLN A 123 -10.76 -0.04 -31.62
CA GLN A 123 -12.07 -0.44 -31.12
C GLN A 123 -13.15 -0.22 -32.17
N VAL A 124 -13.99 -1.23 -32.37
CA VAL A 124 -15.21 -1.13 -33.15
C VAL A 124 -16.37 -0.99 -32.19
N ALA A 125 -16.80 0.26 -31.93
CA ALA A 125 -17.78 0.59 -30.89
C ALA A 125 -19.11 -0.17 -31.05
N GLY A 126 -19.62 -0.32 -32.28
CA GLY A 126 -20.87 -1.04 -32.52
C GLY A 126 -20.82 -2.55 -32.28
N GLU A 127 -19.63 -3.14 -32.18
CA GLU A 127 -19.43 -4.59 -32.02
C GLU A 127 -18.77 -4.97 -30.69
N ASN A 128 -18.46 -3.99 -29.83
CA ASN A 128 -17.71 -4.19 -28.59
C ASN A 128 -16.38 -4.93 -28.78
N ARG A 129 -15.83 -4.87 -30.00
CA ARG A 129 -14.57 -5.54 -30.36
C ARG A 129 -13.41 -4.60 -30.15
N VAL A 130 -12.40 -5.10 -29.47
CA VAL A 130 -11.20 -4.36 -29.12
C VAL A 130 -9.99 -5.17 -29.54
N ASN A 131 -9.04 -4.51 -30.20
CA ASN A 131 -7.69 -5.00 -30.38
C ASN A 131 -6.75 -4.07 -29.64
N ILE A 132 -5.94 -4.64 -28.75
CA ILE A 132 -4.82 -3.93 -28.13
C ILE A 132 -3.51 -4.56 -28.56
N VAL A 133 -2.50 -3.72 -28.70
CA VAL A 133 -1.12 -4.14 -28.97
C VAL A 133 -0.26 -3.72 -27.79
N VAL A 134 0.44 -4.67 -27.19
CA VAL A 134 1.33 -4.46 -26.04
C VAL A 134 2.70 -5.04 -26.33
N THR A 135 3.72 -4.66 -25.55
CA THR A 135 5.03 -5.30 -25.64
C THR A 135 4.94 -6.77 -25.20
N SER A 136 5.77 -7.63 -25.77
CA SER A 136 5.85 -9.05 -25.39
C SER A 136 6.22 -9.25 -23.91
N SER A 137 6.89 -8.27 -23.30
CA SER A 137 7.20 -8.26 -21.85
C SER A 137 5.99 -8.05 -20.94
N GLN A 138 4.82 -7.72 -21.48
CA GLN A 138 3.59 -7.49 -20.72
C GLN A 138 2.41 -8.33 -21.21
N ASP A 139 2.63 -9.21 -22.20
CA ASP A 139 1.55 -9.86 -22.93
C ASP A 139 0.77 -10.91 -22.12
N GLU A 140 1.43 -11.66 -21.24
CA GLU A 140 0.82 -12.62 -20.33
C GLU A 140 0.00 -11.90 -19.26
N LYS A 141 0.57 -10.85 -18.65
CA LYS A 141 -0.13 -10.00 -17.68
C LYS A 141 -1.39 -9.39 -18.28
N THR A 142 -1.24 -8.80 -19.46
CA THR A 142 -2.35 -8.15 -20.18
C THR A 142 -3.46 -9.14 -20.47
N LYS A 143 -3.11 -10.35 -20.94
CA LYS A 143 -4.06 -11.42 -21.20
C LYS A 143 -4.79 -11.83 -19.91
N ASN A 144 -4.09 -12.03 -18.80
CA ASN A 144 -4.68 -12.44 -17.52
C ASN A 144 -5.67 -11.41 -16.98
N ILE A 145 -5.33 -10.12 -17.06
CA ILE A 145 -6.23 -9.02 -16.68
C ILE A 145 -7.53 -9.05 -17.51
N ILE A 146 -7.40 -9.13 -18.84
CA ILE A 146 -8.55 -9.19 -19.75
C ILE A 146 -9.42 -10.42 -19.47
N GLU A 147 -8.80 -11.59 -19.29
CA GLU A 147 -9.52 -12.81 -18.96
C GLU A 147 -10.26 -12.71 -17.62
N SER A 148 -9.64 -12.06 -16.62
CA SER A 148 -10.24 -11.88 -15.30
C SER A 148 -11.51 -11.03 -15.38
N GLU A 149 -11.47 -9.94 -16.14
CA GLU A 149 -12.61 -9.05 -16.34
C GLU A 149 -13.71 -9.66 -17.21
N ILE A 150 -13.36 -10.23 -18.37
CA ILE A 150 -14.34 -10.77 -19.33
C ILE A 150 -15.02 -12.04 -18.81
N PHE A 151 -14.24 -12.94 -18.19
CA PHE A 151 -14.76 -14.23 -17.72
C PHE A 151 -15.12 -14.24 -16.24
N LYS A 152 -14.97 -13.11 -15.53
CA LYS A 152 -15.18 -13.00 -14.08
C LYS A 152 -14.40 -14.08 -13.31
N LYS A 153 -13.18 -14.39 -13.78
CA LYS A 153 -12.27 -15.31 -13.08
C LYS A 153 -11.78 -14.66 -11.80
N PRO A 154 -11.39 -15.45 -10.79
CA PRO A 154 -10.73 -14.90 -9.61
C PRO A 154 -9.50 -14.08 -10.01
N LYS A 155 -9.44 -12.84 -9.54
CA LYS A 155 -8.37 -11.87 -9.81
C LYS A 155 -7.12 -12.26 -8.99
N PRO A 156 -5.99 -12.59 -9.64
CA PRO A 156 -4.73 -12.86 -8.95
C PRO A 156 -4.21 -11.60 -8.26
N VAL A 157 -3.83 -11.71 -7.00
CA VAL A 157 -3.18 -10.65 -6.22
C VAL A 157 -1.89 -11.20 -5.65
N HIS A 158 -0.77 -10.60 -6.04
CA HIS A 158 0.56 -11.09 -5.68
C HIS A 158 1.13 -10.27 -4.52
N LEU A 159 1.41 -10.95 -3.42
CA LEU A 159 1.86 -10.36 -2.16
C LEU A 159 3.37 -10.59 -1.98
N ALA A 160 4.08 -9.51 -1.65
CA ALA A 160 5.47 -9.55 -1.20
C ALA A 160 5.52 -9.15 0.29
N ILE A 161 5.80 -10.10 1.17
CA ILE A 161 5.80 -9.89 2.62
C ILE A 161 7.23 -9.64 3.10
N ILE A 162 7.46 -8.43 3.60
CA ILE A 162 8.75 -7.98 4.08
C ILE A 162 8.72 -7.96 5.61
N GLY A 163 9.56 -8.79 6.22
CA GLY A 163 9.52 -9.06 7.65
C GLY A 163 8.56 -10.19 7.98
N HIS A 164 9.12 -11.31 8.45
CA HIS A 164 8.39 -12.50 8.88
C HIS A 164 8.58 -12.79 10.39
N GLY A 165 8.71 -11.73 11.19
CA GLY A 165 8.68 -11.81 12.67
C GLY A 165 7.30 -12.22 13.19
N ASN A 166 6.99 -11.94 14.45
CA ASN A 166 5.73 -12.37 15.07
C ASN A 166 4.48 -12.01 14.24
N VAL A 167 4.35 -10.75 13.82
CA VAL A 167 3.21 -10.29 12.99
C VAL A 167 3.27 -10.90 11.59
N GLY A 168 4.43 -10.86 10.93
CA GLY A 168 4.58 -11.30 9.55
C GLY A 168 4.37 -12.81 9.35
N LYS A 169 4.89 -13.65 10.25
CA LYS A 169 4.63 -15.09 10.24
C LYS A 169 3.14 -15.38 10.41
N THR A 170 2.51 -14.77 11.41
CA THR A 170 1.08 -14.94 11.64
C THR A 170 0.25 -14.45 10.45
N LEU A 171 0.64 -13.36 9.80
CA LEU A 171 -0.02 -12.89 8.57
C LEU A 171 0.07 -13.93 7.45
N ILE A 172 1.26 -14.49 7.19
CA ILE A 172 1.44 -15.52 6.15
C ILE A 172 0.51 -16.70 6.41
N GLU A 173 0.48 -17.21 7.65
CA GLU A 173 -0.40 -18.30 8.06
C GLU A 173 -1.88 -17.95 7.84
N GLN A 174 -2.33 -16.76 8.28
CA GLN A 174 -3.70 -16.30 8.10
C GLN A 174 -4.11 -16.18 6.62
N VAL A 175 -3.20 -15.71 5.76
CA VAL A 175 -3.42 -15.59 4.31
C VAL A 175 -3.56 -16.98 3.69
N LEU A 176 -2.65 -17.91 4.00
CA LEU A 176 -2.66 -19.27 3.45
C LEU A 176 -3.93 -20.03 3.87
N GLU A 177 -4.31 -19.94 5.14
CA GLU A 177 -5.53 -20.57 5.69
C GLU A 177 -6.81 -20.04 5.03
N SER A 178 -6.86 -18.72 4.72
CA SER A 178 -8.08 -18.06 4.24
C SER A 178 -8.18 -17.96 2.72
N SER A 179 -7.09 -18.26 1.98
CA SER A 179 -6.98 -17.96 0.54
C SER A 179 -8.09 -18.61 -0.30
N GLU A 180 -8.36 -19.90 -0.10
CA GLU A 180 -9.41 -20.62 -0.84
C GLU A 180 -10.82 -20.08 -0.57
N GLU A 181 -11.11 -19.71 0.69
CA GLU A 181 -12.40 -19.11 1.04
C GLU A 181 -12.57 -17.73 0.39
N ILE A 182 -11.53 -16.90 0.44
CA ILE A 182 -11.52 -15.56 -0.18
C ILE A 182 -11.65 -15.66 -1.69
N LYS A 183 -10.97 -16.60 -2.33
CA LYS A 183 -11.10 -16.88 -3.76
C LYS A 183 -12.53 -17.25 -4.15
N ARG A 184 -13.19 -18.09 -3.35
CA ARG A 184 -14.58 -18.48 -3.58
C ARG A 184 -15.55 -17.31 -3.36
N ARG A 185 -15.41 -16.59 -2.24
CA ARG A 185 -16.37 -15.56 -1.79
C ARG A 185 -16.19 -14.20 -2.48
N LYS A 186 -14.94 -13.77 -2.64
CA LYS A 186 -14.58 -12.43 -3.16
C LYS A 186 -14.01 -12.45 -4.57
N LYS A 187 -13.80 -13.64 -5.18
CA LYS A 187 -13.12 -13.78 -6.49
C LYS A 187 -11.73 -13.13 -6.49
N ILE A 188 -10.99 -13.26 -5.38
CA ILE A 188 -9.61 -12.77 -5.24
C ILE A 188 -8.71 -13.98 -4.95
N ASP A 189 -7.72 -14.22 -5.81
CA ASP A 189 -6.74 -15.30 -5.68
C ASP A 189 -5.44 -14.76 -5.08
N LEU A 190 -5.33 -14.82 -3.75
CA LEU A 190 -4.19 -14.30 -3.00
C LEU A 190 -2.98 -15.24 -3.13
N LYS A 191 -1.84 -14.71 -3.57
CA LYS A 191 -0.59 -15.47 -3.73
C LYS A 191 0.55 -14.76 -3.03
N VAL A 192 1.09 -15.36 -1.98
CA VAL A 192 2.35 -14.88 -1.37
C VAL A 192 3.49 -15.31 -2.29
N VAL A 193 4.04 -14.39 -3.08
CA VAL A 193 5.08 -14.71 -4.08
C VAL A 193 6.48 -14.37 -3.63
N ALA A 194 6.61 -13.51 -2.62
CA ALA A 194 7.89 -13.15 -2.05
C ALA A 194 7.80 -13.04 -0.53
N VAL A 195 8.80 -13.57 0.17
CA VAL A 195 8.96 -13.40 1.62
C VAL A 195 10.40 -13.02 1.90
N ALA A 196 10.61 -11.92 2.62
CA ALA A 196 11.94 -11.37 2.88
C ALA A 196 12.21 -11.13 4.36
N ASN A 197 13.49 -11.24 4.74
CA ASN A 197 14.04 -10.69 5.98
C ASN A 197 15.11 -9.64 5.66
N SER A 198 15.91 -9.24 6.65
CA SER A 198 16.96 -8.24 6.48
C SER A 198 18.12 -8.67 5.58
N LYS A 199 18.25 -9.97 5.26
CA LYS A 199 19.38 -10.53 4.52
C LYS A 199 18.98 -11.17 3.19
N LYS A 200 17.89 -11.92 3.19
CA LYS A 200 17.46 -12.77 2.07
C LYS A 200 16.01 -12.51 1.67
N ILE A 201 15.70 -12.78 0.41
CA ILE A 201 14.34 -12.82 -0.13
C ILE A 201 14.13 -14.15 -0.87
N ALA A 202 13.02 -14.82 -0.60
CA ALA A 202 12.59 -16.00 -1.34
C ALA A 202 11.52 -15.62 -2.35
N PHE A 203 11.54 -16.26 -3.51
CA PHE A 203 10.58 -16.03 -4.58
C PHE A 203 9.88 -17.32 -5.01
N ASN A 204 8.57 -17.26 -5.21
CA ASN A 204 7.78 -18.36 -5.75
C ASN A 204 6.62 -17.82 -6.61
N LYS A 205 6.75 -17.93 -7.94
CA LYS A 205 5.74 -17.43 -8.91
C LYS A 205 4.34 -17.97 -8.65
N LYS A 206 4.23 -19.23 -8.20
CA LYS A 206 2.93 -19.89 -7.98
C LYS A 206 2.28 -19.50 -6.66
N GLY A 207 3.05 -18.90 -5.75
CA GLY A 207 2.67 -18.67 -4.37
C GLY A 207 3.28 -19.73 -3.46
N PHE A 208 3.76 -19.29 -2.29
CA PHE A 208 4.22 -20.17 -1.23
C PHE A 208 3.07 -20.97 -0.62
N ASP A 209 3.39 -22.14 -0.06
CA ASP A 209 2.47 -22.98 0.70
C ASP A 209 2.89 -23.05 2.19
N ALA A 210 2.44 -24.08 2.92
CA ALA A 210 2.77 -24.27 4.33
C ALA A 210 4.29 -24.38 4.61
N ASN A 211 5.11 -24.74 3.62
CA ASN A 211 6.56 -24.90 3.75
C ASN A 211 7.35 -23.60 3.48
N TRP A 212 6.66 -22.46 3.36
CA TRP A 212 7.28 -21.15 3.06
C TRP A 212 8.51 -20.84 3.93
N ALA A 213 8.50 -21.24 5.20
CA ALA A 213 9.59 -20.95 6.13
C ALA A 213 10.90 -21.64 5.73
N GLU A 214 10.83 -22.88 5.22
CA GLU A 214 12.00 -23.63 4.75
C GLU A 214 12.56 -23.04 3.45
N GLU A 215 11.66 -22.62 2.54
CA GLU A 215 12.05 -21.94 1.30
C GLU A 215 12.75 -20.60 1.59
N VAL A 216 12.30 -19.86 2.61
CA VAL A 216 12.97 -18.62 3.04
C VAL A 216 14.35 -18.87 3.64
N LEU A 217 14.53 -19.96 4.39
CA LEU A 217 15.83 -20.32 4.98
C LEU A 217 16.85 -20.68 3.89
N THR A 218 16.40 -21.42 2.88
CA THR A 218 17.23 -21.92 1.77
C THR A 218 17.41 -20.92 0.63
N ALA A 219 16.70 -19.79 0.64
CA ALA A 219 16.85 -18.74 -0.36
C ALA A 219 18.28 -18.18 -0.45
N GLU A 220 18.73 -17.86 -1.66
CA GLU A 220 20.06 -17.34 -1.94
C GLU A 220 20.06 -15.87 -2.38
N HIS A 221 18.90 -15.33 -2.79
CA HIS A 221 18.80 -13.96 -3.27
C HIS A 221 18.97 -12.94 -2.13
N PRO A 222 19.76 -11.87 -2.34
CA PRO A 222 19.89 -10.80 -1.37
C PRO A 222 18.55 -10.06 -1.22
N SER A 223 18.21 -9.69 0.01
CA SER A 223 17.00 -8.90 0.28
C SER A 223 17.14 -7.49 -0.30
N SER A 224 16.59 -7.31 -1.51
CA SER A 224 16.67 -6.07 -2.28
C SER A 224 15.34 -5.79 -2.97
N VAL A 225 14.91 -4.53 -2.92
CA VAL A 225 13.70 -4.10 -3.63
C VAL A 225 13.89 -4.20 -5.15
N GLN A 226 15.10 -4.02 -5.66
CA GLN A 226 15.38 -4.19 -7.09
C GLN A 226 15.16 -5.64 -7.53
N GLU A 227 15.56 -6.63 -6.72
CA GLU A 227 15.32 -8.05 -7.01
C GLU A 227 13.82 -8.35 -7.05
N LEU A 228 13.04 -7.78 -6.12
CA LEU A 228 11.58 -7.94 -6.11
C LEU A 228 10.92 -7.33 -7.36
N ILE A 229 11.37 -6.15 -7.80
CA ILE A 229 10.88 -5.49 -9.01
C ILE A 229 11.25 -6.33 -10.25
N ASN A 230 12.49 -6.81 -10.35
CA ASN A 230 12.95 -7.66 -11.45
C ASN A 230 12.13 -8.94 -11.53
N PHE A 231 11.99 -9.65 -10.41
CA PHE A 231 11.18 -10.86 -10.31
C PHE A 231 9.73 -10.61 -10.76
N SER A 232 9.13 -9.49 -10.34
CA SER A 232 7.75 -9.15 -10.70
C SER A 232 7.58 -8.85 -12.18
N ASN A 233 8.54 -8.16 -12.80
CA ASN A 233 8.55 -7.83 -14.22
C ASN A 233 8.80 -9.07 -15.09
N GLU A 234 9.81 -9.87 -14.77
CA GLU A 234 10.16 -11.10 -15.48
C GLU A 234 9.01 -12.11 -15.46
N ASN A 235 8.31 -12.20 -14.34
CA ASN A 235 7.18 -13.11 -14.18
C ASN A 235 5.83 -12.49 -14.55
N GLN A 236 5.82 -11.23 -15.03
CA GLN A 236 4.65 -10.51 -15.48
C GLN A 236 3.50 -10.49 -14.45
N LEU A 237 3.86 -10.27 -13.18
CA LEU A 237 2.91 -10.32 -12.06
C LEU A 237 1.99 -9.10 -12.03
N GLU A 238 0.74 -9.32 -11.60
CA GLU A 238 -0.35 -8.33 -11.52
C GLU A 238 -0.86 -8.08 -10.11
N ASN A 239 -1.50 -6.92 -9.91
CA ASN A 239 -2.10 -6.51 -8.63
C ASN A 239 -1.13 -6.71 -7.46
N LEU A 240 0.03 -6.07 -7.60
CA LEU A 240 1.17 -6.22 -6.72
C LEU A 240 0.92 -5.48 -5.40
N ILE A 241 1.14 -6.15 -4.27
CA ILE A 241 1.08 -5.54 -2.94
C ILE A 241 2.37 -5.87 -2.19
N VAL A 242 3.11 -4.85 -1.74
CA VAL A 242 4.15 -5.03 -0.72
C VAL A 242 3.54 -4.84 0.66
N VAL A 243 3.82 -5.78 1.55
CA VAL A 243 3.43 -5.73 2.95
C VAL A 243 4.67 -5.54 3.82
N ASP A 244 4.85 -4.35 4.39
CA ASP A 244 5.94 -4.04 5.31
C ASP A 244 5.53 -4.29 6.77
N ASN A 245 5.95 -5.44 7.30
CA ASN A 245 5.78 -5.83 8.70
C ASN A 245 7.10 -5.69 9.48
N THR A 246 7.95 -4.73 9.11
CA THR A 246 9.21 -4.44 9.80
C THR A 246 9.09 -3.21 10.72
N ALA A 247 10.16 -2.94 11.47
CA ALA A 247 10.40 -1.65 12.12
C ALA A 247 11.62 -0.95 11.50
N SER A 248 11.86 -1.15 10.20
CA SER A 248 13.08 -0.69 9.52
C SER A 248 12.94 0.74 9.01
N LYS A 249 13.85 1.63 9.43
CA LYS A 249 14.00 2.98 8.87
C LYS A 249 14.57 2.98 7.45
N ASP A 250 15.29 1.92 7.08
CA ASP A 250 15.90 1.82 5.76
C ASP A 250 14.92 1.26 4.73
N PHE A 251 14.06 0.32 5.13
CA PHE A 251 13.11 -0.28 4.20
C PHE A 251 12.10 0.75 3.68
N VAL A 252 11.60 1.63 4.55
CA VAL A 252 10.59 2.65 4.20
C VAL A 252 11.06 3.63 3.12
N LYS A 253 12.38 3.81 2.94
CA LYS A 253 12.96 4.65 1.87
C LYS A 253 12.62 4.11 0.47
N ASN A 254 12.29 2.82 0.35
CA ASN A 254 11.96 2.20 -0.92
C ASN A 254 10.49 2.36 -1.34
N TYR A 255 9.64 2.98 -0.51
CA TYR A 255 8.20 3.09 -0.79
C TYR A 255 7.91 3.83 -2.10
N HIS A 256 8.69 4.86 -2.44
CA HIS A 256 8.56 5.55 -3.73
C HIS A 256 8.86 4.62 -4.91
N ALA A 257 10.00 3.93 -4.88
CA ALA A 257 10.40 3.01 -5.94
C ALA A 257 9.39 1.88 -6.13
N LEU A 258 8.85 1.34 -5.03
CA LEU A 258 7.79 0.34 -5.06
C LEU A 258 6.51 0.88 -5.72
N ALA A 259 6.05 2.06 -5.31
CA ALA A 259 4.85 2.67 -5.89
C ALA A 259 5.01 2.97 -7.39
N GLU A 260 6.16 3.49 -7.80
CA GLU A 260 6.48 3.76 -9.21
C GLU A 260 6.54 2.47 -10.05
N ASN A 261 6.92 1.35 -9.44
CA ASN A 261 6.95 0.04 -10.08
C ASN A 261 5.65 -0.77 -9.91
N GLY A 262 4.56 -0.11 -9.54
CA GLY A 262 3.22 -0.69 -9.61
C GLY A 262 2.77 -1.44 -8.36
N PHE A 263 3.48 -1.30 -7.24
CA PHE A 263 3.08 -1.91 -5.97
C PHE A 263 2.15 -0.99 -5.18
N ASP A 264 1.02 -1.54 -4.75
CA ASP A 264 0.31 -1.00 -3.59
C ASP A 264 1.09 -1.32 -2.31
N LEU A 265 0.93 -0.50 -1.29
CA LEU A 265 1.64 -0.60 -0.02
C LEU A 265 0.66 -0.92 1.11
N VAL A 266 1.00 -1.91 1.92
CA VAL A 266 0.35 -2.17 3.21
C VAL A 266 1.44 -2.23 4.26
N SER A 267 1.21 -1.64 5.44
CA SER A 267 2.27 -1.63 6.47
C SER A 267 1.76 -1.62 7.90
N SER A 268 2.49 -2.33 8.77
CA SER A 268 2.44 -2.15 10.22
C SER A 268 3.63 -1.32 10.75
N ASN A 269 4.45 -0.78 9.84
CA ASN A 269 5.60 0.06 10.14
C ASN A 269 5.17 1.52 10.26
N LYS A 270 5.28 2.04 11.48
CA LYS A 270 4.87 3.42 11.82
C LYS A 270 5.83 4.47 11.27
N ILE A 271 7.07 4.09 10.96
CA ILE A 271 8.16 5.04 10.71
C ILE A 271 7.83 6.00 9.58
N PHE A 272 7.35 5.49 8.44
CA PHE A 272 7.10 6.33 7.27
C PHE A 272 6.12 7.47 7.58
N ASN A 273 5.02 7.18 8.27
CA ASN A 273 4.00 8.20 8.58
C ASN A 273 4.45 9.20 9.65
N THR A 274 5.58 8.96 10.30
CA THR A 274 6.20 9.87 11.28
C THR A 274 7.43 10.60 10.73
N LEU A 275 7.74 10.43 9.45
CA LEU A 275 8.74 11.25 8.76
C LEU A 275 8.25 12.70 8.62
N PRO A 276 9.15 13.65 8.29
CA PRO A 276 8.76 15.04 8.04
C PRO A 276 7.61 15.16 7.05
N ILE A 277 6.74 16.16 7.25
CA ILE A 277 5.51 16.35 6.45
C ILE A 277 5.76 16.34 4.94
N GLU A 278 6.90 16.88 4.52
CA GLU A 278 7.29 16.93 3.11
C GLU A 278 7.45 15.52 2.51
N GLU A 279 8.12 14.59 3.20
CA GLU A 279 8.26 13.22 2.72
C GLU A 279 6.93 12.47 2.81
N TYR A 280 6.10 12.73 3.83
CA TYR A 280 4.74 12.19 3.93
C TYR A 280 3.90 12.57 2.69
N ARG A 281 3.84 13.87 2.37
CA ARG A 281 3.08 14.43 1.23
C ARG A 281 3.63 13.95 -0.10
N LYS A 282 4.96 13.93 -0.24
CA LYS A 282 5.64 13.45 -1.45
C LYS A 282 5.25 12.02 -1.78
N LEU A 283 5.17 11.11 -0.80
CA LEU A 283 4.72 9.74 -1.09
C LEU A 283 3.25 9.72 -1.51
N ARG A 284 2.36 10.49 -0.87
CA ARG A 284 0.95 10.57 -1.28
C ARG A 284 0.82 11.05 -2.74
N TYR A 285 1.64 12.01 -3.14
CA TYR A 285 1.74 12.43 -4.54
C TYR A 285 2.24 11.31 -5.46
N THR A 286 3.33 10.62 -5.10
CA THR A 286 3.83 9.47 -5.88
C THR A 286 2.77 8.37 -6.03
N LEU A 287 2.05 8.05 -4.95
CA LEU A 287 0.98 7.06 -4.96
C LEU A 287 -0.15 7.47 -5.90
N SER A 288 -0.65 8.71 -5.79
CA SER A 288 -1.70 9.24 -6.66
C SER A 288 -1.29 9.25 -8.13
N LYS A 289 -0.08 9.73 -8.44
CA LYS A 289 0.47 9.76 -9.81
C LYS A 289 0.53 8.37 -10.45
N ASN A 290 0.80 7.32 -9.66
CA ASN A 290 0.96 5.96 -10.15
C ASN A 290 -0.28 5.08 -9.92
N ASN A 291 -1.42 5.66 -9.53
CA ASN A 291 -2.64 4.94 -9.17
C ASN A 291 -2.41 3.82 -8.13
N ARG A 292 -1.59 4.10 -7.13
CA ARG A 292 -1.29 3.20 -6.01
C ARG A 292 -1.89 3.72 -4.72
N ARG A 293 -2.01 2.82 -3.75
CA ARG A 293 -2.49 3.12 -2.41
C ARG A 293 -1.50 2.69 -1.36
N TYR A 294 -1.63 3.31 -0.20
CA TYR A 294 -0.91 2.96 1.00
C TYR A 294 -1.89 2.86 2.16
N LEU A 295 -2.09 1.65 2.67
CA LEU A 295 -2.89 1.40 3.86
C LEU A 295 -2.01 0.95 5.03
N TYR A 296 -2.43 1.33 6.24
CA TYR A 296 -1.61 1.18 7.44
C TYR A 296 -2.47 1.26 8.71
N GLU A 297 -3.66 0.66 8.68
CA GLU A 297 -4.60 0.66 9.82
C GLU A 297 -3.89 0.31 11.13
N THR A 298 -3.01 -0.68 11.05
CA THR A 298 -2.30 -1.23 12.20
C THR A 298 -1.24 -0.34 12.83
N ASN A 299 -0.95 0.81 12.21
CA ASN A 299 -0.05 1.80 12.80
C ASN A 299 -0.64 2.43 14.07
N VAL A 300 -1.97 2.48 14.22
CA VAL A 300 -2.63 2.98 15.44
C VAL A 300 -3.80 2.08 15.81
N GLY A 301 -3.77 1.50 17.03
CA GLY A 301 -4.87 0.65 17.52
C GLY A 301 -4.83 -0.80 17.03
N ALA A 302 -3.70 -1.28 16.48
CA ALA A 302 -3.53 -2.65 16.00
C ALA A 302 -4.62 -3.08 15.00
N GLY A 303 -5.53 -3.98 15.36
CA GLY A 303 -6.59 -4.43 14.46
C GLY A 303 -7.85 -3.58 14.47
N LEU A 304 -7.91 -2.52 15.30
CA LEU A 304 -9.10 -1.68 15.45
C LEU A 304 -9.27 -0.76 14.23
N PRO A 305 -10.50 -0.52 13.75
CA PRO A 305 -10.77 0.31 12.58
C PRO A 305 -10.75 1.80 12.95
N LEU A 306 -9.57 2.33 13.28
CA LEU A 306 -9.40 3.69 13.76
C LEU A 306 -9.07 4.67 12.64
N ILE A 307 -8.02 4.38 11.86
CA ILE A 307 -7.51 5.26 10.81
C ILE A 307 -8.57 5.41 9.72
N ASP A 308 -9.19 4.31 9.29
CA ASP A 308 -10.25 4.36 8.29
C ASP A 308 -11.47 5.15 8.78
N THR A 309 -11.84 5.03 10.07
CA THR A 309 -12.95 5.79 10.65
C THR A 309 -12.65 7.29 10.65
N ILE A 310 -11.44 7.68 11.06
CA ILE A 310 -11.00 9.08 11.07
C ILE A 310 -10.97 9.65 9.65
N LYS A 311 -10.36 8.91 8.69
CA LYS A 311 -10.33 9.30 7.28
C LYS A 311 -11.73 9.49 6.71
N LEU A 312 -12.66 8.60 7.03
CA LEU A 312 -14.03 8.67 6.52
C LEU A 312 -14.77 9.89 7.07
N LEU A 313 -14.66 10.15 8.38
CA LEU A 313 -15.25 11.33 9.01
C LEU A 313 -14.71 12.62 8.39
N HIS A 314 -13.38 12.76 8.32
CA HIS A 314 -12.71 13.91 7.71
C HIS A 314 -13.11 14.09 6.25
N LEU A 315 -13.11 13.01 5.45
CA LEU A 315 -13.52 13.04 4.05
C LEU A 315 -14.99 13.46 3.86
N SER A 316 -15.86 13.12 4.81
CA SER A 316 -17.27 13.50 4.77
C SER A 316 -17.54 14.97 5.15
N GLY A 317 -16.49 15.70 5.56
CA GLY A 317 -16.59 17.08 6.04
C GLY A 317 -17.04 17.18 7.50
N GLU A 318 -17.00 16.10 8.26
CA GLU A 318 -17.23 16.14 9.71
C GLU A 318 -16.06 16.87 10.40
N ASN A 319 -16.39 17.77 11.31
CA ASN A 319 -15.40 18.51 12.07
C ASN A 319 -14.99 17.70 13.31
N ILE A 320 -13.90 16.95 13.20
CA ILE A 320 -13.29 16.27 14.35
C ILE A 320 -12.67 17.34 15.25
N THR A 321 -13.15 17.43 16.48
CA THR A 321 -12.74 18.46 17.45
C THR A 321 -11.69 17.97 18.43
N ARG A 322 -11.67 16.66 18.70
CA ARG A 322 -10.68 16.04 19.61
C ARG A 322 -10.59 14.54 19.37
N ILE A 323 -9.37 14.01 19.48
CA ILE A 323 -9.13 12.56 19.55
C ILE A 323 -8.32 12.28 20.82
N LYS A 324 -8.91 11.52 21.74
CA LYS A 324 -8.30 11.21 23.03
C LYS A 324 -8.31 9.71 23.27
N GLY A 325 -7.24 9.15 23.83
CA GLY A 325 -7.23 7.70 24.04
C GLY A 325 -6.03 7.14 24.78
N VAL A 326 -6.10 5.85 25.08
CA VAL A 326 -4.97 5.06 25.61
C VAL A 326 -4.42 4.23 24.45
N PHE A 327 -3.21 4.56 24.02
CA PHE A 327 -2.59 4.05 22.79
C PHE A 327 -1.58 2.91 23.03
N SER A 328 -1.13 2.72 24.27
CA SER A 328 -0.10 1.73 24.64
C SER A 328 -0.71 0.65 25.52
N GLY A 329 -0.62 -0.61 25.08
CA GLY A 329 -1.06 -1.75 25.87
C GLY A 329 -0.25 -1.93 27.15
N THR A 330 1.04 -1.61 27.12
CA THR A 330 1.94 -1.67 28.28
C THR A 330 1.56 -0.63 29.32
N LEU A 331 1.41 0.63 28.92
CA LEU A 331 1.01 1.71 29.84
C LEU A 331 -0.44 1.54 30.32
N SER A 332 -1.32 1.00 29.46
CA SER A 332 -2.66 0.57 29.85
C SER A 332 -2.59 -0.44 30.99
N TYR A 333 -1.81 -1.52 30.84
CA TYR A 333 -1.63 -2.51 31.90
C TYR A 333 -1.06 -1.90 33.18
N VAL A 334 0.01 -1.10 33.08
CA VAL A 334 0.67 -0.49 34.24
C VAL A 334 -0.31 0.39 35.01
N PHE A 335 -0.99 1.32 34.36
CA PHE A 335 -1.87 2.27 35.06
C PHE A 335 -3.24 1.67 35.44
N ASN A 336 -3.73 0.66 34.73
CA ASN A 336 -4.92 -0.09 35.16
C ASN A 336 -4.65 -0.82 36.48
N ASN A 337 -3.46 -1.41 36.65
CA ASN A 337 -3.07 -2.08 37.90
C ASN A 337 -2.69 -1.08 39.00
N PHE A 338 -1.85 -0.10 38.69
CA PHE A 338 -1.37 0.88 39.67
C PHE A 338 -2.49 1.74 40.25
N SER A 339 -3.52 2.08 39.45
CA SER A 339 -4.66 2.86 39.95
C SER A 339 -5.52 2.09 40.96
N LEU A 340 -5.64 0.76 40.80
CA LEU A 340 -6.57 -0.06 41.58
C LEU A 340 -5.92 -0.77 42.79
N ARG A 341 -4.64 -1.12 42.68
CA ARG A 341 -3.89 -1.87 43.70
C ARG A 341 -3.15 -0.92 44.63
N ASN A 342 -2.93 -1.28 45.90
CA ASN A 342 -2.12 -0.46 46.82
C ASN A 342 -0.61 -0.78 46.74
N ASP A 343 -0.14 -1.23 45.58
CA ASP A 343 1.25 -1.63 45.36
C ASP A 343 2.09 -0.46 44.84
N LYS A 344 3.40 -0.56 45.04
CA LYS A 344 4.38 0.40 44.52
C LYS A 344 4.42 0.39 42.99
N PHE A 345 4.74 1.53 42.38
CA PHE A 345 4.81 1.67 40.92
C PHE A 345 5.89 0.76 40.32
N SER A 346 7.06 0.70 40.96
CA SER A 346 8.17 -0.19 40.64
C SER A 346 7.77 -1.68 40.62
N THR A 347 6.91 -2.11 41.56
CA THR A 347 6.38 -3.48 41.60
C THR A 347 5.53 -3.78 40.37
N ILE A 348 4.64 -2.86 39.97
CA ILE A 348 3.80 -3.04 38.79
C ILE A 348 4.62 -3.08 37.50
N ILE A 349 5.66 -2.26 37.37
CA ILE A 349 6.58 -2.28 36.22
C ILE A 349 7.31 -3.63 36.16
N ASN A 350 7.85 -4.11 37.28
CA ASN A 350 8.54 -5.40 37.33
C ASN A 350 7.62 -6.56 36.95
N GLU A 351 6.37 -6.57 37.43
CA GLU A 351 5.38 -7.57 37.00
C GLU A 351 5.09 -7.51 35.50
N ALA A 352 5.00 -6.30 34.92
CA ALA A 352 4.80 -6.14 33.48
C ALA A 352 6.01 -6.69 32.69
N LEU A 353 7.23 -6.46 33.17
CA LEU A 353 8.46 -6.98 32.57
C LEU A 353 8.51 -8.52 32.65
N GLU A 354 8.21 -9.11 33.82
CA GLU A 354 8.17 -10.56 34.02
C GLU A 354 7.13 -11.26 33.13
N LYS A 355 5.98 -10.61 32.92
CA LYS A 355 4.92 -11.10 32.01
C LYS A 355 5.23 -10.85 30.53
N GLY A 356 6.31 -10.15 30.20
CA GLY A 356 6.69 -9.80 28.84
C GLY A 356 5.73 -8.79 28.19
N TYR A 357 5.10 -7.92 28.98
CA TYR A 357 4.23 -6.86 28.50
C TYR A 357 4.97 -5.56 28.16
N THR A 358 6.21 -5.39 28.62
CA THR A 358 7.08 -4.28 28.25
C THR A 358 8.03 -4.69 27.13
N GLU A 359 8.62 -3.70 26.46
CA GLU A 359 9.86 -3.90 25.72
C GLU A 359 10.98 -4.39 26.66
N PRO A 360 12.09 -4.96 26.11
CA PRO A 360 13.22 -5.39 26.93
C PRO A 360 13.77 -4.27 27.82
N ASP A 361 13.69 -3.02 27.38
CA ASP A 361 13.97 -1.84 28.20
C ASP A 361 12.66 -1.07 28.46
N PRO A 362 12.08 -1.12 29.67
CA PRO A 362 10.80 -0.47 29.98
C PRO A 362 10.78 1.04 29.76
N ARG A 363 11.96 1.68 29.69
CA ARG A 363 12.06 3.12 29.40
C ARG A 363 11.51 3.46 28.02
N GLU A 364 11.56 2.53 27.07
CA GLU A 364 11.00 2.75 25.73
C GLU A 364 9.49 2.98 25.79
N ASP A 365 8.77 2.17 26.59
CA ASP A 365 7.33 2.33 26.83
C ASP A 365 7.04 3.57 27.69
N LEU A 366 7.76 3.73 28.80
CA LEU A 366 7.56 4.82 29.77
C LEU A 366 7.88 6.21 29.19
N SER A 367 8.66 6.29 28.12
CA SER A 367 8.99 7.55 27.47
C SER A 367 7.80 8.26 26.82
N GLY A 368 6.72 7.53 26.51
CA GLY A 368 5.57 8.06 25.77
C GLY A 368 5.80 8.24 24.27
N ASN A 369 7.01 8.00 23.75
CA ASN A 369 7.35 8.23 22.35
C ASN A 369 6.52 7.38 21.37
N ASP A 370 6.15 6.15 21.72
CA ASP A 370 5.27 5.32 20.88
C ASP A 370 3.85 5.91 20.79
N VAL A 371 3.32 6.43 21.91
CA VAL A 371 2.03 7.13 21.96
C VAL A 371 2.09 8.40 21.12
N ALA A 372 3.17 9.18 21.24
CA ALA A 372 3.40 10.39 20.45
C ALA A 372 3.43 10.10 18.94
N ARG A 373 4.14 9.05 18.51
CA ARG A 373 4.16 8.62 17.10
C ARG A 373 2.77 8.26 16.60
N LYS A 374 1.99 7.53 17.39
CA LYS A 374 0.60 7.18 17.04
C LYS A 374 -0.29 8.42 16.93
N LEU A 375 -0.16 9.36 17.85
CA LEU A 375 -0.91 10.61 17.84
C LEU A 375 -0.56 11.48 16.62
N LEU A 376 0.73 11.55 16.27
CA LEU A 376 1.20 12.23 15.06
C LEU A 376 0.57 11.63 13.79
N ILE A 377 0.49 10.30 13.71
CA ILE A 377 -0.15 9.63 12.58
C ILE A 377 -1.61 10.06 12.46
N LEU A 378 -2.36 10.10 13.58
CA LEU A 378 -3.75 10.56 13.55
C LEU A 378 -3.87 12.03 13.14
N ALA A 379 -2.96 12.90 13.60
CA ALA A 379 -2.92 14.29 13.17
C ALA A 379 -2.71 14.41 11.64
N ARG A 380 -1.86 13.56 11.05
CA ARG A 380 -1.68 13.52 9.59
C ARG A 380 -2.96 13.15 8.83
N GLU A 381 -3.82 12.30 9.41
CA GLU A 381 -5.10 11.92 8.78
C GLU A 381 -6.13 13.06 8.75
N LEU A 382 -5.91 14.09 9.57
CA LEU A 382 -6.68 15.34 9.56
C LEU A 382 -6.00 16.46 8.75
N ASP A 383 -5.03 16.10 7.90
CA ASP A 383 -4.21 17.02 7.09
C ASP A 383 -3.34 18.02 7.88
N LEU A 384 -3.14 17.78 9.19
CA LEU A 384 -2.33 18.65 10.04
C LEU A 384 -0.83 18.52 9.73
N ILE A 385 -0.13 19.66 9.76
CA ILE A 385 1.31 19.75 9.48
C ILE A 385 2.20 19.62 10.72
N ASN A 386 1.65 19.19 11.87
CA ASN A 386 2.41 18.95 13.09
C ASN A 386 3.64 18.06 12.84
N GLU A 387 4.77 18.37 13.47
CA GLU A 387 5.97 17.56 13.50
C GLU A 387 6.11 16.88 14.85
N PHE A 388 7.03 15.90 14.96
CA PHE A 388 7.25 15.18 16.21
C PHE A 388 7.65 16.12 17.36
N ASP A 389 8.39 17.18 17.06
CA ASP A 389 8.83 18.20 18.03
C ASP A 389 7.69 19.13 18.49
N ASP A 390 6.54 19.13 17.81
CA ASP A 390 5.35 19.89 18.25
C ASP A 390 4.56 19.16 19.35
N ILE A 391 4.96 17.92 19.70
CA ILE A 391 4.22 17.08 20.65
C ILE A 391 4.74 17.33 22.06
N ASN A 392 3.85 17.69 22.97
CA ASN A 392 4.17 17.81 24.38
C ASN A 392 4.10 16.42 25.05
N ILE A 393 5.27 15.82 25.28
CA ILE A 393 5.39 14.46 25.83
C ILE A 393 5.85 14.52 27.29
N GLN A 394 5.00 14.07 28.21
CA GLN A 394 5.41 13.81 29.60
C GLN A 394 6.13 12.46 29.66
N ASN A 395 7.45 12.49 29.70
CA ASN A 395 8.25 11.29 29.96
C ASN A 395 8.03 10.83 31.41
N LEU A 396 7.70 9.55 31.59
CA LEU A 396 7.47 8.96 32.93
C LEU A 396 8.77 8.59 33.65
N VAL A 397 9.91 8.68 32.98
CA VAL A 397 11.23 8.40 33.54
C VAL A 397 11.93 9.73 33.85
N PRO A 398 12.36 9.96 35.12
CA PRO A 398 13.12 11.14 35.51
C PRO A 398 14.42 11.29 34.72
N GLU A 399 14.86 12.52 34.49
CA GLU A 399 16.08 12.82 33.72
C GLU A 399 17.32 12.10 34.25
N SER A 400 17.43 11.93 35.57
CA SER A 400 18.52 11.22 36.24
C SER A 400 18.65 9.75 35.84
N LEU A 401 17.58 9.14 35.31
CA LEU A 401 17.48 7.73 34.94
C LEU A 401 17.43 7.50 33.42
N LEU A 402 17.41 8.56 32.61
CA LEU A 402 17.36 8.42 31.14
C LEU A 402 18.67 7.90 30.56
N SER A 403 19.81 8.37 31.07
CA SER A 403 21.14 8.08 30.50
C SER A 403 21.87 6.89 31.14
N VAL A 404 21.30 6.27 32.17
CA VAL A 404 21.94 5.12 32.85
C VAL A 404 21.82 3.83 32.04
N SER A 405 22.58 2.80 32.42
CA SER A 405 22.44 1.49 31.78
C SER A 405 21.11 0.81 32.14
N LYS A 406 20.58 -0.08 31.28
CA LYS A 406 19.35 -0.83 31.59
C LYS A 406 19.41 -1.56 32.94
N PRO A 407 20.48 -2.30 33.29
CA PRO A 407 20.56 -2.97 34.59
C PRO A 407 20.54 -1.97 35.76
N GLU A 408 21.20 -0.83 35.61
CA GLU A 408 21.20 0.22 36.62
C GLU A 408 19.80 0.84 36.78
N PHE A 409 19.11 1.12 35.67
CA PHE A 409 17.72 1.58 35.69
C PHE A 409 16.81 0.62 36.46
N LEU A 410 16.89 -0.69 36.13
CA LEU A 410 16.08 -1.71 36.81
C LEU A 410 16.39 -1.79 38.31
N SER A 411 17.66 -1.61 38.71
CA SER A 411 18.04 -1.58 40.13
C SER A 411 17.56 -0.34 40.89
N ARG A 412 17.21 0.73 40.18
CA ARG A 412 16.81 2.03 40.71
C ARG A 412 15.34 2.36 40.44
N LEU A 413 14.53 1.37 40.03
CA LEU A 413 13.10 1.56 39.74
C LEU A 413 12.31 2.11 40.93
N GLU A 414 12.74 1.82 42.16
CA GLU A 414 12.09 2.31 43.38
C GLU A 414 12.15 3.85 43.52
N GLU A 415 13.07 4.52 42.82
CA GLU A 415 13.13 5.99 42.79
C GLU A 415 11.88 6.63 42.17
N LEU A 416 11.11 5.86 41.39
CA LEU A 416 9.84 6.31 40.81
C LEU A 416 8.68 6.30 41.84
N ASP A 417 8.78 5.49 42.89
CA ASP A 417 7.63 5.17 43.74
C ASP A 417 7.07 6.38 44.47
N GLU A 418 7.93 7.24 45.01
CA GLU A 418 7.48 8.39 45.80
C GLU A 418 6.69 9.39 44.95
N GLU A 419 7.14 9.67 43.73
CA GLU A 419 6.49 10.60 42.81
C GLU A 419 5.11 10.07 42.38
N TYR A 420 5.05 8.83 41.90
CA TYR A 420 3.78 8.26 41.43
C TYR A 420 2.80 7.97 42.55
N GLN A 421 3.28 7.67 43.77
CA GLN A 421 2.40 7.55 44.92
C GLN A 421 1.76 8.90 45.28
N LYS A 422 2.53 10.00 45.27
CA LYS A 422 1.96 11.35 45.46
C LYS A 422 0.94 11.71 44.38
N ILE A 423 1.23 11.41 43.10
CA ILE A 423 0.29 11.63 42.00
C ILE A 423 -1.01 10.86 42.26
N LYS A 424 -0.90 9.61 42.70
CA LYS A 424 -2.05 8.76 42.97
C LYS A 424 -2.89 9.23 44.16
N GLU A 425 -2.25 9.68 45.24
CA GLU A 425 -2.89 10.19 46.46
C GLU A 425 -3.57 11.55 46.25
N ASN A 426 -3.04 12.39 45.35
CA ASN A 426 -3.61 13.69 45.01
C ASN A 426 -4.78 13.64 44.02
N GLN A 427 -5.27 12.45 43.67
CA GLN A 427 -6.44 12.32 42.80
C GLN A 427 -7.73 12.68 43.51
N GLU A 428 -8.71 13.14 42.73
CA GLU A 428 -10.09 13.27 43.21
C GLU A 428 -10.67 11.90 43.61
N PRO A 429 -11.66 11.86 44.52
CA PRO A 429 -12.38 10.63 44.84
C PRO A 429 -12.96 9.97 43.57
N ASP A 430 -12.96 8.64 43.52
CA ASP A 430 -13.47 7.84 42.39
C ASP A 430 -12.79 8.12 41.03
N HIS A 431 -11.54 8.56 41.03
CA HIS A 431 -10.73 8.71 39.83
C HIS A 431 -9.65 7.64 39.70
N VAL A 432 -9.18 7.45 38.46
CA VAL A 432 -8.08 6.55 38.11
C VAL A 432 -7.09 7.24 37.18
N LEU A 433 -5.83 6.81 37.23
CA LEU A 433 -4.77 7.34 36.38
C LEU A 433 -4.77 6.65 35.02
N ARG A 434 -4.64 7.42 33.94
CA ARG A 434 -4.49 6.90 32.58
C ARG A 434 -3.44 7.70 31.85
N TYR A 435 -2.53 7.01 31.17
CA TYR A 435 -1.57 7.64 30.28
C TYR A 435 -2.19 7.75 28.88
N VAL A 436 -2.47 8.98 28.45
CA VAL A 436 -3.28 9.25 27.26
C VAL A 436 -2.49 10.02 26.21
N GLY A 437 -2.85 9.80 24.95
CA GLY A 437 -2.61 10.76 23.87
C GLY A 437 -3.86 11.60 23.65
N ASP A 438 -3.68 12.89 23.38
CA ASP A 438 -4.76 13.87 23.28
C ASP A 438 -4.46 14.88 22.17
N LEU A 439 -5.14 14.69 21.03
CA LEU A 439 -5.11 15.60 19.89
C LEU A 439 -6.32 16.51 19.98
N HIS A 440 -6.09 17.81 20.16
CA HIS A 440 -7.15 18.78 20.44
C HIS A 440 -6.78 20.18 19.93
N GLY A 441 -7.62 21.16 20.26
CA GLY A 441 -7.50 22.53 19.77
C GLY A 441 -8.33 22.75 18.52
N ASP A 442 -7.92 23.72 17.70
CA ASP A 442 -8.59 24.04 16.44
C ASP A 442 -8.03 23.17 15.30
N LEU A 443 -8.55 21.95 15.17
CA LEU A 443 -8.10 20.95 14.21
C LEU A 443 -8.45 21.29 12.74
N GLN A 444 -9.06 22.45 12.49
CA GLN A 444 -9.29 23.00 11.14
C GLN A 444 -8.14 23.91 10.66
N LYS A 445 -7.15 24.19 11.52
CA LYS A 445 -5.94 24.95 11.18
C LYS A 445 -4.82 24.03 10.72
N ASP A 446 -3.69 24.64 10.37
CA ASP A 446 -2.48 23.94 9.96
C ASP A 446 -1.96 22.97 11.05
N LYS A 447 -2.05 23.34 12.34
CA LYS A 447 -1.56 22.54 13.46
C LYS A 447 -2.60 22.40 14.56
N GLY A 448 -2.68 21.21 15.14
CA GLY A 448 -3.38 20.93 16.39
C GLY A 448 -2.44 20.92 17.60
N GLU A 449 -3.01 20.80 18.79
CA GLU A 449 -2.29 20.58 20.04
C GLU A 449 -2.21 19.08 20.33
N LEU A 450 -0.99 18.55 20.48
CA LEU A 450 -0.74 17.13 20.72
C LEU A 450 -0.10 16.97 22.10
N ASP A 451 -0.85 16.41 23.05
CA ASP A 451 -0.37 16.09 24.38
C ASP A 451 -0.27 14.58 24.58
N VAL A 452 0.81 14.13 25.22
CA VAL A 452 0.98 12.76 25.69
C VAL A 452 1.34 12.81 27.17
N LYS A 453 0.38 12.48 28.03
CA LYS A 453 0.53 12.72 29.47
C LYS A 453 -0.29 11.79 30.35
N LEU A 454 0.14 11.68 31.60
CA LEU A 454 -0.60 11.02 32.67
C LEU A 454 -1.70 11.95 33.17
N ILE A 455 -2.95 11.48 33.14
CA ILE A 455 -4.11 12.24 33.62
C ILE A 455 -4.92 11.43 34.63
N SER A 456 -5.64 12.15 35.48
CA SER A 456 -6.68 11.58 36.35
C SER A 456 -8.04 11.69 35.64
N VAL A 457 -8.78 10.59 35.53
CA VAL A 457 -10.12 10.53 34.92
C VAL A 457 -11.12 9.86 35.85
N PRO A 458 -12.42 10.21 35.78
CA PRO A 458 -13.45 9.52 36.55
C PRO A 458 -13.45 8.02 36.24
N ALA A 459 -13.53 7.16 37.25
CA ALA A 459 -13.56 5.70 37.08
C ALA A 459 -14.77 5.23 36.26
N THR A 460 -15.83 6.03 36.22
CA THR A 460 -17.06 5.79 35.45
C THR A 460 -16.95 6.21 33.98
N SER A 461 -15.95 7.00 33.59
CA SER A 461 -15.72 7.42 32.19
C SER A 461 -15.28 6.23 31.32
N ALA A 462 -15.39 6.36 30.00
CA ALA A 462 -14.98 5.28 29.09
C ALA A 462 -13.48 4.94 29.25
N LEU A 463 -12.62 5.95 29.40
CA LEU A 463 -11.19 5.77 29.74
C LEU A 463 -11.00 5.12 31.12
N GLY A 464 -11.81 5.49 32.11
CA GLY A 464 -11.75 4.95 33.47
C GLY A 464 -12.12 3.46 33.54
N GLN A 465 -13.04 3.02 32.70
CA GLN A 465 -13.53 1.63 32.65
C GLN A 465 -12.61 0.66 31.89
N LEU A 466 -11.51 1.16 31.30
CA LEU A 466 -10.52 0.34 30.58
C LEU A 466 -9.95 -0.77 31.47
N LYS A 467 -9.77 -1.97 30.92
CA LYS A 467 -9.26 -3.15 31.64
C LYS A 467 -8.07 -3.77 30.90
N GLY A 468 -7.26 -4.52 31.66
CA GLY A 468 -6.17 -5.29 31.10
C GLY A 468 -5.16 -4.43 30.34
N SER A 469 -4.89 -4.80 29.09
CA SER A 469 -4.00 -4.09 28.16
C SER A 469 -4.75 -3.53 26.95
N ASP A 470 -6.07 -3.37 27.05
CA ASP A 470 -6.89 -2.85 25.97
C ASP A 470 -6.50 -1.41 25.63
N SER A 471 -6.76 -1.03 24.39
CA SER A 471 -6.72 0.35 23.92
C SER A 471 -8.13 0.88 23.72
N ILE A 472 -8.27 2.19 23.91
CA ILE A 472 -9.53 2.89 23.74
C ILE A 472 -9.26 4.25 23.09
N PHE A 473 -10.11 4.62 22.15
CA PHE A 473 -10.07 5.89 21.44
C PHE A 473 -11.45 6.53 21.49
N GLU A 474 -11.50 7.77 21.94
CA GLU A 474 -12.66 8.66 21.95
C GLU A 474 -12.45 9.69 20.82
N ILE A 475 -13.36 9.71 19.86
CA ILE A 475 -13.36 10.66 18.74
C ILE A 475 -14.54 11.60 18.94
N TYR A 476 -14.23 12.85 19.28
CA TYR A 476 -15.20 13.92 19.44
C TYR A 476 -15.32 14.68 18.13
N THR A 477 -16.56 15.07 17.80
CA THR A 477 -16.88 15.79 16.57
C THR A 477 -17.92 16.85 16.86
N GLU A 478 -18.08 17.82 15.97
CA GLU A 478 -19.10 18.86 16.10
C GLU A 478 -20.51 18.27 16.12
N SER A 479 -20.81 17.30 15.24
CA SER A 479 -22.13 16.68 15.17
C SER A 479 -22.48 15.82 16.39
N TYR A 480 -21.49 15.18 17.01
CA TYR A 480 -21.71 14.29 18.17
C TYR A 480 -21.55 15.01 19.51
N GLY A 481 -20.97 16.21 19.52
CA GLY A 481 -20.77 17.04 20.71
C GLY A 481 -19.98 16.32 21.80
N GLU A 482 -20.52 16.30 23.02
CA GLU A 482 -19.90 15.69 24.20
C GLU A 482 -19.95 14.16 24.23
N ASN A 483 -20.63 13.51 23.27
CA ASN A 483 -20.75 12.05 23.22
C ASN A 483 -19.80 11.48 22.15
N PRO A 484 -18.56 11.10 22.48
CA PRO A 484 -17.60 10.66 21.48
C PRO A 484 -17.99 9.32 20.87
N ILE A 485 -17.50 9.08 19.64
CA ILE A 485 -17.42 7.74 19.09
C ILE A 485 -16.31 7.01 19.85
N VAL A 486 -16.65 5.88 20.48
CA VAL A 486 -15.70 5.09 21.26
C VAL A 486 -15.34 3.80 20.51
N ILE A 487 -14.04 3.62 20.25
CA ILE A 487 -13.48 2.39 19.69
C ILE A 487 -12.58 1.75 20.74
N MET A 488 -12.90 0.52 21.15
CA MET A 488 -12.19 -0.21 22.21
C MET A 488 -11.89 -1.65 21.80
N GLY A 489 -10.72 -2.14 22.18
CA GLY A 489 -10.36 -3.55 22.09
C GLY A 489 -8.85 -3.76 22.28
N ALA A 490 -8.38 -4.96 21.95
CA ALA A 490 -6.97 -5.29 22.07
C ALA A 490 -6.09 -4.38 21.20
N GLY A 491 -5.24 -3.57 21.83
CA GLY A 491 -4.35 -2.62 21.15
C GLY A 491 -2.99 -3.16 20.73
N ALA A 492 -2.72 -4.43 21.03
CA ALA A 492 -1.47 -5.12 20.70
C ALA A 492 -1.69 -6.63 20.58
N GLY A 493 -0.75 -7.32 19.92
CA GLY A 493 -0.72 -8.77 19.80
C GLY A 493 -0.65 -9.23 18.35
N ALA A 494 0.22 -10.22 18.09
CA ALA A 494 0.55 -10.66 16.73
C ALA A 494 -0.67 -11.07 15.90
N GLN A 495 -1.62 -11.82 16.50
CA GLN A 495 -2.84 -12.27 15.84
C GLN A 495 -3.76 -11.12 15.40
N VAL A 496 -3.97 -10.14 16.28
CA VAL A 496 -4.87 -9.01 16.05
C VAL A 496 -4.25 -8.02 15.07
N THR A 497 -2.95 -7.71 15.23
CA THR A 497 -2.22 -6.87 14.27
C THR A 497 -2.16 -7.53 12.89
N ALA A 498 -1.79 -8.82 12.79
CA ALA A 498 -1.76 -9.52 11.51
C ALA A 498 -3.15 -9.53 10.84
N ARG A 499 -4.22 -9.65 11.62
CA ARG A 499 -5.59 -9.59 11.08
C ARG A 499 -5.93 -8.22 10.51
N GLY A 500 -5.49 -7.14 11.18
CA GLY A 500 -5.63 -5.78 10.66
C GLY A 500 -4.86 -5.57 9.35
N VAL A 501 -3.60 -6.03 9.28
CA VAL A 501 -2.80 -6.00 8.05
C VAL A 501 -3.48 -6.80 6.94
N PHE A 502 -4.05 -7.96 7.27
CA PHE A 502 -4.78 -8.75 6.30
C PHE A 502 -6.06 -8.05 5.81
N GLY A 503 -6.76 -7.33 6.71
CA GLY A 503 -7.86 -6.45 6.35
C GLY A 503 -7.44 -5.40 5.31
N ASP A 504 -6.29 -4.75 5.50
CA ASP A 504 -5.73 -3.80 4.54
C ASP A 504 -5.41 -4.44 3.18
N ILE A 505 -4.80 -5.63 3.17
CA ILE A 505 -4.55 -6.39 1.93
C ILE A 505 -5.86 -6.62 1.18
N LEU A 506 -6.91 -7.03 1.88
CA LEU A 506 -8.22 -7.26 1.27
C LEU A 506 -8.86 -5.98 0.76
N ARG A 507 -8.80 -4.87 1.51
CA ARG A 507 -9.30 -3.56 1.06
C ARG A 507 -8.60 -3.12 -0.22
N VAL A 508 -7.27 -3.25 -0.27
CA VAL A 508 -6.52 -2.97 -1.49
C VAL A 508 -6.97 -3.90 -2.62
N SER A 509 -7.13 -5.19 -2.34
CA SER A 509 -7.52 -6.17 -3.36
C SER A 509 -8.94 -6.00 -3.92
N GLU A 510 -9.89 -5.55 -3.10
CA GLU A 510 -11.33 -5.46 -3.44
C GLU A 510 -11.71 -4.22 -4.24
N THR A 511 -10.89 -3.17 -4.20
CA THR A 511 -11.38 -1.87 -4.66
C THR A 511 -11.51 -1.84 -6.19
N LYS A 512 -12.78 -1.88 -6.63
CA LYS A 512 -13.39 -1.60 -7.94
C LYS A 512 -13.09 -2.60 -9.05
#